data_AF-A0AAE9Z905-F1
#
_entry.id   AF-A0AAE9Z905-F1
#
_cell.length_a   1.000
_cell.length_b   1.000
_cell.length_c   1.000
_cell.angle_alpha   90.00
_cell.angle_beta   90.00
_cell.angle_gamma   90.00
#
_symmetry.space_group_name_H-M   'P 1'
#
loop_
_entity.id
_entity.type
_entity.pdbx_description
1 polymer ?
#
loop_
_entity_poly.entity_id
_entity_poly.type
_entity_poly.pdbx_seq_one_letter_code
_entity_poly.pdbx_strand_id
1 'polypeptide(L)'
;MDFGINNQYTYSQVSNMLAPGNLYEGWRIATEDEVITLVINAFFADADRFLDRRPEDHPVPVFAVGENINESTGSYEASGLKAAFDAMSFNLQTVDSPYIRYDSIGMYQTNNGAIDGLYIYDYRGVADKNDVALVETNGGIRADFDTPSYSTMLVKGATEVPEPSTLAIFALSILGLGLRCLKKTHHSK
;
A
#
# COMPACT_ATOMS: atom_id res chain seq x y z
N MET A 1 2.80 6.47 -1.37
CA MET A 1 3.19 5.63 -2.53
C MET A 1 3.82 6.57 -3.52
N ASP A 2 4.71 6.13 -4.40
CA ASP A 2 5.29 7.02 -5.39
C ASP A 2 5.29 6.34 -6.75
N PHE A 3 4.16 6.48 -7.45
CA PHE A 3 3.99 5.99 -8.80
C PHE A 3 4.74 6.89 -9.78
N GLY A 4 5.31 6.29 -10.83
CA GLY A 4 6.06 7.01 -11.86
C GLY A 4 7.55 7.24 -11.57
N ILE A 5 8.07 6.77 -10.43
CA ILE A 5 9.52 6.91 -10.10
C ILE A 5 10.41 5.93 -10.87
N ASN A 6 9.88 4.74 -11.13
CA ASN A 6 10.62 3.63 -11.76
C ASN A 6 9.89 3.06 -12.98
N ASN A 7 8.96 3.81 -13.57
CA ASN A 7 8.17 3.37 -14.73
C ASN A 7 8.94 3.37 -16.07
N GLN A 8 10.18 3.87 -16.05
CA GLN A 8 11.16 3.71 -17.11
C GLN A 8 11.86 2.34 -17.10
N TYR A 9 11.58 1.50 -16.10
CA TYR A 9 12.20 0.19 -15.93
C TYR A 9 11.14 -0.91 -15.85
N THR A 10 11.46 -2.08 -16.39
CA THR A 10 10.65 -3.28 -16.21
C THR A 10 10.78 -3.82 -14.78
N TYR A 11 9.83 -4.67 -14.36
CA TYR A 11 9.89 -5.33 -13.06
C TYR A 11 11.19 -6.12 -12.88
N SER A 12 11.65 -6.84 -13.92
CA SER A 12 12.93 -7.56 -13.88
C SER A 12 14.12 -6.62 -13.70
N GLN A 13 14.12 -5.47 -14.37
CA GLN A 13 15.19 -4.48 -14.24
C GLN A 13 15.23 -3.90 -12.81
N VAL A 14 14.07 -3.51 -12.26
CA VAL A 14 13.98 -3.03 -10.88
C VAL A 14 14.45 -4.11 -9.90
N SER A 15 14.04 -5.36 -10.11
CA SER A 15 14.47 -6.50 -9.27
C SER A 15 16.00 -6.65 -9.22
N ASN A 16 16.68 -6.48 -10.35
CA ASN A 16 18.15 -6.51 -10.42
C ASN A 16 18.80 -5.31 -9.74
N MET A 17 18.11 -4.17 -9.68
CA MET A 17 18.58 -2.94 -9.01
C MET A 17 18.45 -2.98 -7.48
N LEU A 18 17.90 -4.05 -6.89
CA LEU A 18 17.80 -4.24 -5.44
C LEU A 18 19.10 -4.76 -4.82
N ALA A 19 20.03 -5.26 -5.63
CA ALA A 19 21.29 -5.82 -5.14
C ALA A 19 22.18 -4.75 -4.48
N PRO A 20 23.08 -5.13 -3.55
CA PRO A 20 24.00 -4.18 -2.91
C PRO A 20 24.82 -3.39 -3.93
N GLY A 21 24.95 -2.08 -3.72
CA GLY A 21 25.64 -1.16 -4.63
C GLY A 21 24.80 -0.63 -5.80
N ASN A 22 23.53 -1.04 -5.94
CA ASN A 22 22.63 -0.55 -6.99
C ASN A 22 21.64 0.52 -6.47
N LEU A 23 20.85 1.08 -7.39
CA LEU A 23 19.96 2.22 -7.15
C LEU A 23 18.96 2.01 -6.00
N TYR A 24 18.44 0.78 -5.84
CA TYR A 24 17.44 0.45 -4.84
C TYR A 24 18.01 -0.43 -3.72
N GLU A 25 19.31 -0.29 -3.41
CA GLU A 25 19.91 -0.96 -2.26
C GLU A 25 19.12 -0.68 -0.95
N GLY A 26 18.85 -1.74 -0.19
CA GLY A 26 18.09 -1.68 1.06
C GLY A 26 16.56 -1.59 0.89
N TRP A 27 16.07 -1.58 -0.34
CA TRP A 27 14.66 -1.75 -0.66
C TRP A 27 14.37 -3.22 -1.02
N ARG A 28 13.09 -3.57 -0.98
CA ARG A 28 12.57 -4.83 -1.52
C ARG A 28 11.25 -4.59 -2.22
N ILE A 29 10.84 -5.57 -3.01
CA ILE A 29 9.51 -5.57 -3.62
C ILE A 29 8.46 -5.72 -2.52
N ALA A 30 7.37 -4.96 -2.63
CA ALA A 30 6.23 -5.07 -1.73
C ALA A 30 5.59 -6.47 -1.83
N THR A 31 5.17 -7.03 -0.70
CA THR A 31 4.38 -8.27 -0.70
C THR A 31 2.91 -7.96 -0.95
N GLU A 32 2.15 -8.96 -1.40
CA GLU A 32 0.70 -8.86 -1.56
C GLU A 32 -0.01 -8.34 -0.29
N ASP A 33 0.32 -8.87 0.87
CA ASP A 33 -0.28 -8.47 2.15
C ASP A 33 -0.01 -6.98 2.45
N GLU A 34 1.16 -6.48 2.10
CA GLU A 34 1.52 -5.06 2.30
C GLU A 34 0.75 -4.16 1.34
N VAL A 35 0.59 -4.57 0.08
CA VAL A 35 -0.22 -3.84 -0.91
C VAL A 35 -1.69 -3.81 -0.48
N ILE A 36 -2.24 -4.95 -0.05
CA ILE A 36 -3.62 -5.03 0.45
C ILE A 36 -3.80 -4.13 1.68
N THR A 37 -2.90 -4.23 2.66
CA THR A 37 -2.94 -3.43 3.89
C THR A 37 -2.87 -1.94 3.58
N LEU A 38 -1.98 -1.56 2.66
CA LEU A 38 -1.83 -0.20 2.19
C LEU A 38 -3.12 0.33 1.57
N VAL A 39 -3.76 -0.45 0.69
CA VAL A 39 -4.99 -0.04 0.02
C VAL A 39 -6.15 0.10 1.01
N ILE A 40 -6.31 -0.86 1.92
CA ILE A 40 -7.32 -0.79 2.97
C ILE A 40 -7.12 0.48 3.80
N ASN A 41 -5.90 0.75 4.25
CA ASN A 41 -5.65 1.91 5.11
C ASN A 41 -5.75 3.25 4.35
N ALA A 42 -5.32 3.30 3.09
CA ALA A 42 -5.25 4.53 2.32
C ALA A 42 -6.58 4.94 1.69
N PHE A 43 -7.43 3.97 1.34
CA PHE A 43 -8.65 4.25 0.57
C PHE A 43 -9.94 3.90 1.29
N PHE A 44 -9.93 3.04 2.31
CA PHE A 44 -11.19 2.60 2.94
C PHE A 44 -11.58 3.42 4.17
N ALA A 45 -10.68 4.24 4.70
CA ALA A 45 -10.98 5.11 5.83
C ALA A 45 -11.99 6.21 5.46
N ASP A 46 -11.88 6.74 4.23
CA ASP A 46 -12.61 7.93 3.75
C ASP A 46 -13.44 7.68 2.46
N ALA A 47 -13.56 6.43 1.99
CA ALA A 47 -14.37 6.11 0.82
C ALA A 47 -15.87 6.05 1.15
N ASP A 48 -16.67 6.81 0.40
CA ASP A 48 -18.13 6.66 0.29
C ASP A 48 -18.48 5.42 -0.57
N ARG A 49 -18.20 4.27 0.04
CA ARG A 49 -18.56 2.88 -0.26
C ARG A 49 -19.34 2.60 -1.57
N PHE A 50 -18.64 1.93 -2.49
CA PHE A 50 -19.13 0.68 -3.09
C PHE A 50 -18.12 -0.44 -2.85
N LEU A 51 -18.43 -1.32 -1.89
CA LEU A 51 -17.77 -2.61 -1.76
C LEU A 51 -18.48 -3.59 -2.70
N ASP A 52 -18.08 -3.69 -3.97
CA ASP A 52 -18.38 -4.91 -4.72
C ASP A 52 -17.40 -5.99 -4.25
N ARG A 53 -17.65 -6.55 -3.06
CA ARG A 53 -17.14 -7.89 -2.76
C ARG A 53 -17.81 -8.78 -3.78
N ARG A 54 -17.14 -9.12 -4.89
CA ARG A 54 -17.46 -10.36 -5.59
C ARG A 54 -17.18 -11.48 -4.61
N PRO A 55 -18.21 -12.05 -3.97
CA PRO A 55 -17.96 -13.12 -3.05
C PRO A 55 -17.77 -14.38 -3.90
N GLU A 56 -17.07 -15.34 -3.33
CA GLU A 56 -17.12 -16.76 -3.70
C GLU A 56 -15.97 -17.31 -4.57
N ASP A 57 -15.43 -16.62 -5.60
CA ASP A 57 -14.51 -17.29 -6.54
C ASP A 57 -13.11 -16.66 -6.78
N HIS A 58 -12.78 -15.50 -6.18
CA HIS A 58 -11.42 -14.94 -6.17
C HIS A 58 -11.09 -14.37 -4.78
N PRO A 59 -9.92 -14.67 -4.19
CA PRO A 59 -9.66 -14.39 -2.78
C PRO A 59 -9.71 -12.90 -2.38
N VAL A 60 -9.47 -11.93 -3.28
CA VAL A 60 -9.86 -10.51 -3.06
C VAL A 60 -9.82 -9.69 -4.37
N PRO A 61 -10.89 -8.95 -4.72
CA PRO A 61 -10.73 -7.59 -5.26
C PRO A 61 -10.99 -6.59 -4.13
N VAL A 62 -9.94 -5.89 -3.69
CA VAL A 62 -10.09 -4.76 -2.76
C VAL A 62 -10.42 -3.55 -3.63
N PHE A 63 -11.68 -3.13 -3.58
CA PHE A 63 -12.22 -2.06 -4.42
C PHE A 63 -12.74 -0.91 -3.55
N ALA A 64 -12.27 0.30 -3.83
CA ALA A 64 -12.78 1.54 -3.28
C ALA A 64 -13.17 2.48 -4.41
N VAL A 65 -14.32 3.12 -4.24
CA VAL A 65 -14.81 4.15 -5.15
C VAL A 65 -15.07 5.40 -4.33
N GLY A 66 -14.50 6.52 -4.76
CA GLY A 66 -14.83 7.85 -4.25
C GLY A 66 -15.88 8.47 -5.16
N GLU A 67 -17.13 8.52 -4.67
CA GLU A 67 -18.17 9.38 -5.23
C GLU A 67 -18.60 10.34 -4.14
N ASN A 68 -18.59 11.65 -4.40
CA ASN A 68 -19.41 12.56 -3.62
C ASN A 68 -20.44 13.18 -4.55
N ILE A 69 -21.70 12.78 -4.39
CA ILE A 69 -22.84 13.47 -5.00
C ILE A 69 -23.48 14.28 -3.89
N ASN A 70 -23.52 15.60 -4.05
CA ASN A 70 -24.33 16.45 -3.21
C ASN A 70 -25.81 16.15 -3.49
N GLU A 71 -26.44 15.35 -2.63
CA GLU A 71 -27.83 14.88 -2.81
C GLU A 71 -28.85 16.02 -2.94
N SER A 72 -28.53 17.20 -2.40
CA SER A 72 -29.42 18.37 -2.44
C SER A 72 -29.37 19.16 -3.76
N THR A 73 -28.26 19.03 -4.51
CA THR A 73 -28.03 19.79 -5.75
C THR A 73 -27.78 18.90 -6.97
N GLY A 74 -27.60 17.58 -6.77
CA GLY A 74 -27.18 16.64 -7.81
C GLY A 74 -25.79 16.95 -8.38
N SER A 75 -25.00 17.79 -7.71
CA SER A 75 -23.66 18.20 -8.15
C SER A 75 -22.61 17.27 -7.58
N TYR A 76 -21.57 16.97 -8.35
CA TYR A 76 -20.42 16.23 -7.88
C TYR A 76 -19.58 17.11 -6.94
N GLU A 77 -19.28 16.64 -5.73
CA GLU A 77 -18.28 17.24 -4.85
C GLU A 77 -16.94 16.49 -4.99
N ALA A 78 -15.88 17.06 -4.40
CA ALA A 78 -14.56 16.44 -4.42
C ALA A 78 -14.60 15.04 -3.79
N SER A 79 -14.03 14.06 -4.48
CA SER A 79 -13.86 12.69 -4.00
C SER A 79 -13.14 12.64 -2.65
N GLY A 80 -13.65 11.80 -1.74
CA GLY A 80 -12.99 11.49 -0.46
C GLY A 80 -11.59 10.89 -0.62
N LEU A 81 -11.27 10.36 -1.81
CA LEU A 81 -9.96 9.77 -2.12
C LEU A 81 -8.93 10.79 -2.62
N LYS A 82 -9.32 12.04 -2.86
CA LYS A 82 -8.46 13.04 -3.53
C LYS A 82 -7.13 13.27 -2.81
N ALA A 83 -7.16 13.32 -1.48
CA ALA A 83 -5.96 13.50 -0.67
C ALA A 83 -5.00 12.31 -0.80
N ALA A 84 -5.53 11.09 -0.85
CA ALA A 84 -4.73 9.90 -1.11
C ALA A 84 -4.13 9.97 -2.52
N PHE A 85 -4.93 10.29 -3.54
CA PHE A 85 -4.49 10.41 -4.93
C PHE A 85 -3.37 11.42 -5.12
N ASP A 86 -3.50 12.62 -4.56
CA ASP A 86 -2.45 13.65 -4.64
C ASP A 86 -1.14 13.23 -3.94
N ALA A 87 -1.22 12.40 -2.90
CA ALA A 87 -0.05 11.93 -2.17
C ALA A 87 0.70 10.78 -2.85
N MET A 88 0.10 10.11 -3.84
CA MET A 88 0.67 8.89 -4.42
C MET A 88 1.38 9.08 -5.76
N SER A 89 1.22 10.24 -6.41
CA SER A 89 1.64 10.48 -7.80
C SER A 89 0.98 9.51 -8.79
N PHE A 90 1.38 9.56 -10.06
CA PHE A 90 0.85 8.75 -11.16
C PHE A 90 1.92 8.32 -12.17
N ASN A 91 1.64 7.24 -12.88
CA ASN A 91 2.50 6.71 -13.95
C ASN A 91 2.26 7.44 -15.28
N LEU A 92 0.99 7.61 -15.63
CA LEU A 92 0.59 8.14 -16.92
C LEU A 92 -0.61 9.07 -16.77
N GLN A 93 -0.59 10.17 -17.51
CA GLN A 93 -1.73 11.06 -17.68
C GLN A 93 -2.32 10.86 -19.08
N THR A 94 -3.61 10.58 -19.15
CA THR A 94 -4.35 10.42 -20.39
C THR A 94 -5.43 11.50 -20.50
N VAL A 95 -5.50 12.18 -21.65
CA VAL A 95 -6.59 13.12 -21.94
C VAL A 95 -7.77 12.33 -22.49
N ASP A 96 -8.88 12.32 -21.75
CA ASP A 96 -10.12 11.61 -22.11
C ASP A 96 -11.30 12.59 -22.03
N SER A 97 -11.36 13.50 -23.01
CA SER A 97 -12.28 14.65 -23.02
C SER A 97 -13.73 14.26 -22.66
N PRO A 98 -14.38 14.94 -21.70
CA PRO A 98 -13.99 16.21 -21.06
C PRO A 98 -13.11 16.09 -19.81
N TYR A 99 -12.45 14.95 -19.59
CA TYR A 99 -11.69 14.62 -18.39
C TYR A 99 -10.21 14.39 -18.65
N ILE A 100 -9.44 14.33 -17.57
CA ILE A 100 -8.07 13.84 -17.54
C ILE A 100 -8.05 12.65 -16.59
N ARG A 101 -7.57 11.51 -17.06
CA ARG A 101 -7.36 10.31 -16.25
C ARG A 101 -5.90 10.20 -15.86
N TYR A 102 -5.63 10.03 -14.59
CA TYR A 102 -4.31 9.72 -14.05
C TYR A 102 -4.28 8.25 -13.65
N ASP A 103 -3.41 7.50 -14.31
CA ASP A 103 -3.24 6.06 -14.13
C ASP A 103 -2.05 5.82 -13.20
N SER A 104 -2.29 5.06 -12.13
CA SER A 104 -1.28 4.67 -11.14
C SER A 104 -1.31 3.16 -10.98
N ILE A 105 -0.34 2.47 -11.58
CA ILE A 105 -0.26 1.02 -11.62
C ILE A 105 1.03 0.56 -10.99
N GLY A 106 0.91 -0.18 -9.88
CA GLY A 106 2.02 -0.65 -9.06
C GLY A 106 2.13 -2.16 -9.10
N MET A 107 3.16 -2.67 -9.75
CA MET A 107 3.48 -4.08 -9.80
C MET A 107 4.06 -4.56 -8.47
N TYR A 108 3.59 -5.70 -7.98
CA TYR A 108 4.07 -6.36 -6.77
C TYR A 108 4.14 -7.88 -6.96
N GLN A 109 4.81 -8.56 -6.04
CA GLN A 109 4.87 -10.01 -6.04
C GLN A 109 3.74 -10.60 -5.19
N THR A 110 2.95 -11.48 -5.79
CA THR A 110 1.89 -12.22 -5.10
C THR A 110 2.48 -13.33 -4.21
N ASN A 111 1.68 -13.83 -3.28
CA ASN A 111 2.06 -14.91 -2.38
C ASN A 111 2.40 -16.23 -3.11
N ASN A 112 1.92 -16.42 -4.34
CA ASN A 112 2.26 -17.57 -5.19
C ASN A 112 3.46 -17.33 -6.13
N GLY A 113 4.13 -16.17 -6.01
CA GLY A 113 5.31 -15.81 -6.79
C GLY A 113 5.03 -15.20 -8.16
N ALA A 114 3.77 -15.06 -8.56
CA ALA A 114 3.37 -14.30 -9.75
C ALA A 114 3.55 -12.78 -9.53
N ILE A 115 3.39 -12.02 -10.61
CA ILE A 115 3.43 -10.55 -10.58
C ILE A 115 2.01 -10.06 -10.88
N ASP A 116 1.53 -9.14 -10.05
CA ASP A 116 0.23 -8.51 -10.23
C ASP A 116 0.30 -6.99 -10.02
N GLY A 117 -0.84 -6.30 -10.18
CA GLY A 117 -0.92 -4.84 -10.14
C GLY A 117 -1.95 -4.30 -9.15
N LEU A 118 -1.55 -3.28 -8.38
CA LEU A 118 -2.48 -2.32 -7.79
C LEU A 118 -2.83 -1.28 -8.86
N TYR A 119 -4.11 -1.12 -9.17
CA TYR A 119 -4.60 -0.16 -10.15
C TYR A 119 -5.37 0.96 -9.46
N ILE A 120 -4.93 2.20 -9.68
CA ILE A 120 -5.60 3.39 -9.18
C ILE A 120 -5.86 4.31 -10.38
N TYR A 121 -7.10 4.76 -10.50
CA TYR A 121 -7.59 5.65 -11.54
C TYR A 121 -8.21 6.88 -10.90
N ASP A 122 -7.58 8.04 -11.10
CA ASP A 122 -8.05 9.36 -10.67
C ASP A 122 -8.59 10.11 -11.89
N TYR A 123 -9.88 10.42 -11.88
CA TYR A 123 -10.55 11.15 -12.96
C TYR A 123 -10.78 12.59 -12.54
N ARG A 124 -10.13 13.54 -13.23
CA ARG A 124 -10.27 14.98 -12.96
C ARG A 124 -10.99 15.70 -14.09
N GLY A 125 -12.00 16.52 -13.80
CA GLY A 125 -12.62 17.36 -14.83
C GLY A 125 -13.92 18.05 -14.41
N VAL A 126 -14.76 18.39 -15.40
CA VAL A 126 -15.95 19.25 -15.20
C VAL A 126 -17.19 18.48 -14.69
N ALA A 127 -17.09 17.15 -14.59
CA ALA A 127 -18.08 16.27 -14.00
C ALA A 127 -17.32 15.06 -13.45
N ASP A 128 -16.82 15.15 -12.22
CA ASP A 128 -15.99 14.11 -11.62
C ASP A 128 -16.72 12.77 -11.72
N LYS A 129 -16.23 11.89 -12.59
CA LYS A 129 -16.58 10.48 -12.52
C LYS A 129 -15.90 9.90 -11.29
N ASN A 130 -16.54 8.90 -10.74
CA ASN A 130 -16.08 8.00 -9.70
C ASN A 130 -14.56 7.82 -9.74
N ASP A 131 -13.87 8.33 -8.72
CA ASP A 131 -12.49 8.01 -8.46
C ASP A 131 -12.39 6.54 -8.04
N VAL A 132 -11.44 5.78 -8.60
CA VAL A 132 -11.38 4.33 -8.38
C VAL A 132 -10.01 3.90 -7.89
N ALA A 133 -9.97 3.16 -6.79
CA ALA A 133 -8.81 2.39 -6.37
C ALA A 133 -9.19 0.89 -6.33
N LEU A 134 -8.46 0.07 -7.08
CA LEU A 134 -8.74 -1.35 -7.26
C LEU A 134 -7.43 -2.15 -7.16
N VAL A 135 -7.40 -3.11 -6.23
CA VAL A 135 -6.41 -4.19 -6.31
C VAL A 135 -6.97 -5.26 -7.24
N GLU A 136 -6.36 -5.43 -8.41
CA GLU A 136 -6.60 -6.61 -9.23
C GLU A 136 -5.58 -7.69 -8.85
N THR A 137 -6.05 -8.90 -8.58
CA THR A 137 -5.23 -10.05 -8.17
C THR A 137 -5.25 -11.17 -9.22
N ASN A 138 -5.50 -10.83 -10.49
CA ASN A 138 -5.72 -11.83 -11.53
C ASN A 138 -4.97 -11.56 -12.84
N GLY A 139 -3.99 -10.64 -12.84
CA GLY A 139 -3.45 -10.04 -14.06
C GLY A 139 -2.21 -10.70 -14.65
N GLY A 140 -1.51 -11.56 -13.91
CA GLY A 140 -0.34 -12.31 -14.40
C GLY A 140 0.61 -11.46 -15.25
N ILE A 141 1.04 -10.31 -14.73
CA ILE A 141 1.83 -9.33 -15.48
C ILE A 141 3.19 -9.95 -15.81
N ARG A 142 3.65 -9.80 -17.05
CA ARG A 142 4.98 -10.27 -17.45
C ARG A 142 6.05 -9.38 -16.83
N ALA A 143 7.06 -9.99 -16.20
CA ALA A 143 8.16 -9.28 -15.53
C ALA A 143 8.93 -8.30 -16.45
N ASP A 144 9.00 -8.62 -17.74
CA ASP A 144 9.69 -7.83 -18.76
C ASP A 144 8.74 -6.97 -19.60
N PHE A 145 7.51 -6.74 -19.14
CA PHE A 145 6.58 -5.86 -19.82
C PHE A 145 7.06 -4.41 -19.68
N ASP A 146 7.44 -3.82 -20.81
CA ASP A 146 7.99 -2.47 -20.89
C ASP A 146 6.88 -1.49 -21.29
N THR A 147 6.37 -0.75 -20.30
CA THR A 147 5.36 0.28 -20.48
C THR A 147 5.55 1.40 -19.46
N PRO A 148 5.40 2.67 -19.86
CA PRO A 148 5.43 3.79 -18.91
C PRO A 148 4.24 3.78 -17.93
N SER A 149 3.22 2.94 -18.20
CA SER A 149 2.04 2.84 -17.36
C SER A 149 2.31 2.14 -16.03
N TYR A 150 3.37 1.34 -15.91
CA TYR A 150 3.59 0.47 -14.74
C TYR A 150 4.83 0.91 -13.97
N SER A 151 4.73 0.92 -12.64
CA SER A 151 5.85 1.04 -11.71
C SER A 151 5.99 -0.24 -10.90
N THR A 152 7.16 -0.50 -10.32
CA THR A 152 7.32 -1.57 -9.31
C THR A 152 7.16 -1.00 -7.91
N MET A 153 6.30 -1.60 -7.09
CA MET A 153 6.10 -1.20 -5.70
C MET A 153 7.28 -1.66 -4.85
N LEU A 154 7.96 -0.68 -4.24
CA LEU A 154 9.08 -0.92 -3.36
C LEU A 154 8.75 -0.52 -1.94
N VAL A 155 9.17 -1.33 -0.98
CA VAL A 155 9.13 -1.02 0.44
C VAL A 155 10.54 -1.08 1.00
N LYS A 156 10.86 -0.11 1.86
CA LYS A 156 12.11 -0.16 2.60
C LYS A 156 11.90 -1.10 3.77
N GLY A 157 12.79 -2.08 3.94
CA GLY A 157 12.75 -2.93 5.11
C GLY A 157 12.70 -2.05 6.36
N ALA A 158 11.83 -2.36 7.31
CA ALA A 158 11.93 -1.75 8.63
C ALA A 158 13.36 -2.04 9.10
N THR A 159 14.16 -1.01 9.34
CA THR A 159 15.36 -1.18 10.15
C THR A 159 14.88 -1.85 11.43
N GLU A 160 15.37 -3.05 11.74
CA GLU A 160 15.13 -3.65 13.06
C GLU A 160 15.52 -2.60 14.08
N VAL A 161 14.54 -1.92 14.65
CA VAL A 161 14.78 -1.04 15.77
C VAL A 161 15.14 -2.01 16.87
N PRO A 162 16.40 -2.04 17.35
CA PRO A 162 16.75 -2.94 18.43
C PRO A 162 15.75 -2.70 19.54
N GLU A 163 15.15 -3.78 20.08
CA GLU A 163 14.17 -3.64 21.15
C GLU A 163 14.71 -2.65 22.20
N PRO A 164 13.92 -1.64 22.60
CA PRO A 164 14.39 -0.65 23.54
C PRO A 164 15.00 -1.36 24.75
N SER A 165 16.27 -1.06 25.06
CA SER A 165 16.99 -1.68 26.19
C SER A 165 16.23 -1.52 27.51
N THR A 166 15.29 -0.57 27.56
CA THR A 166 14.30 -0.35 28.62
C THR A 166 13.42 -1.56 28.90
N LEU A 167 13.01 -2.36 27.90
CA LEU A 167 12.21 -3.58 28.11
C LEU A 167 13.05 -4.65 28.85
N ALA A 168 14.29 -4.84 28.42
CA ALA A 168 15.24 -5.75 29.07
C ALA A 168 15.59 -5.28 30.49
N ILE A 169 15.83 -3.98 30.69
CA ILE A 169 16.08 -3.38 32.01
C ILE A 169 14.85 -3.52 32.92
N PHE A 170 13.63 -3.34 32.39
CA PHE A 170 12.40 -3.50 33.14
C PHE A 170 12.19 -4.95 33.59
N ALA A 171 12.39 -5.91 32.70
CA ALA A 171 12.32 -7.34 33.02
C ALA A 171 13.37 -7.75 34.08
N LEU A 172 14.62 -7.27 33.95
CA LEU A 172 15.66 -7.48 34.95
C LEU A 172 15.33 -6.82 36.29
N SER A 173 14.68 -5.65 36.26
CA SER A 173 14.25 -4.95 37.48
C SER A 173 13.17 -5.72 38.22
N ILE A 174 12.19 -6.30 37.51
CA ILE A 174 11.15 -7.16 38.10
C ILE A 174 11.75 -8.44 38.69
N LEU A 175 12.64 -9.10 37.96
CA LEU A 175 13.32 -10.31 38.44
C LEU A 175 14.16 -10.01 39.68
N GLY A 176 14.90 -8.90 39.68
CA GLY A 176 15.68 -8.44 40.83
C GLY A 176 14.81 -8.10 42.05
N LEU A 177 13.62 -7.53 41.84
CA LEU A 177 12.66 -7.23 42.91
C LEU A 177 12.02 -8.52 43.47
N GLY A 178 11.66 -9.47 42.60
CA GLY A 178 11.09 -10.76 42.98
C GLY A 178 12.03 -11.60 43.84
N LEU A 179 13.33 -11.63 43.50
CA LEU A 179 14.36 -12.31 44.28
C LEU A 179 14.55 -11.70 45.68
N ARG A 180 14.25 -10.41 45.86
CA ARG A 180 14.36 -9.72 47.15
C ARG A 180 13.20 -10.06 48.10
N CYS A 181 12.02 -10.36 47.57
CA CYS A 181 10.85 -10.80 48.35
C CYS A 181 11.03 -12.21 48.93
N LEU A 182 11.69 -13.12 48.21
CA LEU A 182 11.92 -14.50 48.65
C LEU A 182 12.90 -14.64 49.82
N LYS A 183 13.75 -13.63 50.06
CA LYS A 183 14.72 -13.65 51.17
C LYS A 183 14.12 -13.22 52.51
N LYS A 184 12.93 -12.61 52.53
CA LYS A 184 12.29 -12.10 53.76
C LYS A 184 11.38 -13.09 54.46
N THR A 185 10.99 -14.20 53.82
CA THR A 185 10.06 -15.20 54.38
C THR A 185 10.73 -16.33 55.17
N HIS A 186 12.07 -16.35 55.31
CA HIS A 186 12.79 -17.46 55.97
C HIS A 186 13.40 -17.15 57.34
N HIS A 187 12.98 -16.07 58.02
CA HIS A 187 13.33 -15.79 59.43
C HIS A 187 12.09 -15.39 60.24
N SER A 188 11.25 -16.36 60.58
CA SER A 188 10.44 -16.31 61.80
C SER A 188 10.30 -17.74 62.32
N LYS A 189 10.90 -17.94 63.50
CA LYS A 189 10.79 -19.02 64.49
C LYS A 189 9.97 -20.26 64.15
#